data_AF-A0A0Q8TIU9-F1
#
_entry.id   AF-A0A0Q8TIU9-F1
#
_cell.length_a   1.000
_cell.length_b   1.000
_cell.length_c   1.000
_cell.angle_alpha   90.00
_cell.angle_beta   90.00
_cell.angle_gamma   90.00
#
_symmetry.space_group_name_H-M   'P 1'
#
loop_
_entity.id
_entity.type
_entity.pdbx_description
1 polymer ?
#
loop_
_entity_poly.entity_id
_entity_poly.type
_entity_poly.pdbx_seq_one_letter_code
_entity_poly.pdbx_strand_id
1 'polypeptide(L)'
;MTGRLGVLFMRLLALLPLRVLRGMGWFIGQALYLVAAPRRKVALRNLALCFPDATEAQRRQWARESFVGFCQTWLDRSWLWFAPREVVLDRVKLQGALDELLGDTPTIIFAPHFYGMDAGGSALTLHTDRAFTSIFTPQPDPAVDVWIRNGRQRFGNVRMLNRGDGVKPILSGLRKGGLLYLLPDMDFGRNDSLFVPFYGVTAATVPSLSRFARLGRAKVISMVTRITPAGYVAELSPAWPGYPTDDAEADTALMNQYLQSYIDVTPGQYYWVHKRFKTRPEGEPSIY
;
A
#
# COMPACT_ATOMS: atom_id res chain seq x y z
N MET A 1 -22.47 10.46 14.51
CA MET A 1 -21.99 10.60 15.91
C MET A 1 -20.89 9.59 16.23
N THR A 2 -21.02 8.34 15.76
CA THR A 2 -20.04 7.25 15.89
C THR A 2 -18.65 7.58 15.32
N GLY A 3 -18.55 8.13 14.11
CA GLY A 3 -17.25 8.48 13.50
C GLY A 3 -16.44 9.49 14.32
N ARG A 4 -17.07 10.54 14.85
CA ARG A 4 -16.39 11.55 15.69
C ARG A 4 -15.84 10.95 17.00
N LEU A 5 -16.59 10.05 17.64
CA LEU A 5 -16.13 9.33 18.82
C LEU A 5 -14.95 8.42 18.50
N GLY A 6 -14.99 7.73 17.35
CA GLY A 6 -13.86 6.92 16.86
C GLY A 6 -12.61 7.76 16.63
N VAL A 7 -12.73 8.95 16.02
CA VAL A 7 -11.60 9.87 15.82
C VAL A 7 -11.05 10.38 17.16
N LEU A 8 -11.92 10.73 18.11
CA LEU A 8 -11.50 11.13 19.45
C LEU A 8 -10.74 10.00 20.16
N PHE A 9 -11.23 8.77 20.07
CA PHE A 9 -10.56 7.59 20.60
C PHE A 9 -9.16 7.41 19.99
N MET A 10 -9.04 7.53 18.66
CA MET A 10 -7.74 7.48 17.97
C MET A 10 -6.80 8.60 18.44
N ARG A 11 -7.32 9.80 18.75
CA ARG A 11 -6.51 10.89 19.30
C ARG A 11 -5.99 10.58 20.70
N LEU A 12 -6.80 9.95 21.55
CA LEU A 12 -6.37 9.53 22.90
C LEU A 12 -5.32 8.42 22.85
N LEU A 13 -5.47 7.46 21.92
CA LEU A 13 -4.49 6.39 21.71
C LEU A 13 -3.10 6.91 21.34
N ALA A 14 -3.01 8.09 20.70
CA ALA A 14 -1.73 8.68 20.30
C ALA A 14 -0.81 9.03 21.49
N LEU A 15 -1.36 9.10 22.70
CA LEU A 15 -0.63 9.36 23.95
C LEU A 15 0.03 8.10 24.54
N LEU A 16 -0.36 6.91 24.06
CA LEU A 16 0.17 5.66 24.58
C LEU A 16 1.58 5.36 24.03
N PRO A 17 2.46 4.71 24.81
CA PRO A 17 3.74 4.22 24.31
C PRO A 17 3.54 3.23 23.15
N LEU A 18 4.41 3.28 22.13
CA LEU A 18 4.30 2.43 20.94
C LEU A 18 4.17 0.94 21.29
N ARG A 19 4.95 0.46 22.27
CA ARG A 19 4.89 -0.94 22.74
C ARG A 19 3.50 -1.37 23.20
N VAL A 20 2.75 -0.46 23.84
CA VAL A 20 1.38 -0.73 24.30
C VAL A 20 0.44 -0.84 23.11
N LEU A 21 0.51 0.11 22.16
CA LEU A 21 -0.30 0.06 20.93
C LEU A 21 0.01 -1.18 20.09
N ARG A 22 1.29 -1.56 19.95
CA ARG A 22 1.72 -2.76 19.25
C ARG A 22 1.23 -4.03 19.93
N GLY A 23 1.27 -4.08 21.26
CA GLY A 23 0.70 -5.18 22.05
C GLY A 23 -0.81 -5.29 21.86
N MET A 24 -1.55 -4.19 21.99
CA MET A 24 -2.99 -4.15 21.72
C MET A 24 -3.33 -4.63 20.31
N GLY A 25 -2.63 -4.11 19.30
CA GLY A 25 -2.82 -4.51 17.91
C GLY A 25 -2.50 -5.99 17.67
N TRP A 26 -1.51 -6.54 18.38
CA TRP A 26 -1.21 -7.97 18.34
C TRP A 26 -2.36 -8.80 18.90
N PHE A 27 -2.85 -8.50 20.11
CA PHE A 27 -3.97 -9.24 20.71
C PHE A 27 -5.24 -9.15 19.85
N ILE A 28 -5.58 -7.94 19.38
CA ILE A 28 -6.73 -7.73 18.50
C ILE A 28 -6.53 -8.49 17.18
N GLY A 29 -5.32 -8.50 16.62
CA GLY A 29 -5.00 -9.23 15.40
C GLY A 29 -5.14 -10.75 15.56
N GLN A 30 -4.69 -11.31 16.69
CA GLN A 30 -4.88 -12.73 16.99
C GLN A 30 -6.37 -13.09 17.11
N ALA A 31 -7.13 -12.28 17.85
CA ALA A 31 -8.57 -12.47 17.97
C ALA A 31 -9.27 -12.34 16.61
N LEU A 32 -8.93 -11.30 15.83
CA LEU A 32 -9.50 -11.06 14.50
C LEU A 32 -9.20 -12.22 13.55
N TYR A 33 -8.00 -12.78 13.58
CA TYR A 33 -7.65 -13.97 12.82
C TYR A 33 -8.58 -15.15 13.14
N LEU A 34 -8.97 -15.34 14.40
CA LEU A 34 -9.88 -16.41 14.81
C LEU A 34 -11.32 -16.17 14.36
N VAL A 35 -11.84 -14.94 14.50
CA VAL A 35 -13.26 -14.64 14.25
C VAL A 35 -13.58 -14.27 12.81
N ALA A 36 -12.65 -13.65 12.07
CA ALA A 36 -12.87 -13.20 10.70
C ALA A 36 -12.61 -14.33 9.68
N ALA A 37 -13.27 -15.47 9.87
CA ALA A 37 -13.08 -16.68 9.08
C ALA A 37 -13.14 -16.47 7.54
N PRO A 38 -14.05 -15.65 6.97
CA PRO A 38 -14.07 -15.41 5.52
C PRO A 38 -12.78 -14.74 5.01
N ARG A 39 -12.24 -13.77 5.74
CA ARG A 39 -10.99 -13.08 5.37
C ARG A 39 -9.79 -13.98 5.57
N ARG A 40 -9.79 -14.80 6.63
CA ARG A 40 -8.76 -15.81 6.87
C ARG A 40 -8.69 -16.81 5.72
N LYS A 41 -9.84 -17.30 5.24
CA LYS A 41 -9.91 -18.22 4.08
C LYS A 41 -9.29 -17.60 2.82
N VAL A 42 -9.59 -16.33 2.53
CA VAL A 42 -8.99 -15.60 1.40
C VAL A 42 -7.47 -15.50 1.54
N ALA A 43 -6.96 -15.09 2.70
CA ALA A 43 -5.53 -14.95 2.94
C ALA A 43 -4.80 -16.30 2.78
N LEU A 44 -5.31 -17.37 3.39
CA LEU A 44 -4.73 -18.71 3.26
C LEU A 44 -4.78 -19.23 1.83
N ARG A 45 -5.86 -18.94 1.09
CA ARG A 45 -5.96 -19.34 -0.33
C ARG A 45 -4.92 -18.62 -1.18
N ASN A 46 -4.74 -17.31 -0.99
CA ASN A 46 -3.71 -16.56 -1.71
C ASN A 46 -2.31 -17.10 -1.41
N LEU A 47 -2.00 -17.29 -0.13
CA LEU A 47 -0.70 -17.83 0.29
C LEU A 47 -0.45 -19.25 -0.24
N ALA A 48 -1.50 -20.08 -0.32
CA ALA A 48 -1.39 -21.41 -0.90
C ALA A 48 -1.10 -21.39 -2.40
N LEU A 49 -1.67 -20.43 -3.14
CA LEU A 49 -1.42 -20.23 -4.56
C LEU A 49 -0.02 -19.65 -4.81
N CYS A 50 0.41 -18.68 -3.99
CA CYS A 50 1.66 -17.95 -4.21
C CYS A 50 2.89 -18.69 -3.67
N PHE A 51 2.73 -19.51 -2.63
CA PHE A 51 3.81 -20.24 -1.98
C PHE A 51 3.50 -21.74 -1.89
N PRO A 52 3.38 -22.45 -3.03
CA PRO A 52 3.01 -23.88 -3.07
C PRO A 52 3.98 -24.79 -2.31
N ASP A 53 5.24 -24.38 -2.18
CA ASP A 53 6.27 -25.15 -1.47
C ASP A 53 6.32 -24.87 0.05
N ALA A 54 5.67 -23.79 0.51
CA ALA A 54 5.60 -23.49 1.94
C ALA A 54 4.64 -24.44 2.66
N THR A 55 5.02 -24.88 3.86
CA THR A 55 4.15 -25.72 4.69
C THR A 55 2.87 -24.99 5.09
N GLU A 56 1.81 -25.74 5.41
CA GLU A 56 0.56 -25.16 5.91
C GLU A 56 0.79 -24.32 7.17
N ALA A 57 1.67 -24.77 8.06
CA ALA A 57 2.03 -24.03 9.28
C ALA A 57 2.64 -22.66 8.94
N GLN A 58 3.55 -22.60 7.96
CA GLN A 58 4.18 -21.36 7.51
C GLN A 58 3.15 -20.40 6.91
N ARG A 59 2.26 -20.88 6.03
CA ARG A 59 1.19 -20.07 5.45
C ARG A 59 0.23 -19.54 6.53
N ARG A 60 -0.10 -20.36 7.54
CA ARG A 60 -0.92 -19.93 8.68
C ARG A 60 -0.20 -18.89 9.54
N GLN A 61 1.11 -18.98 9.69
CA GLN A 61 1.91 -17.96 10.38
C GLN A 61 1.84 -16.62 9.63
N TRP A 62 2.18 -16.60 8.33
CA TRP A 62 2.11 -15.37 7.53
C TRP A 62 0.70 -14.78 7.49
N ALA A 63 -0.34 -15.62 7.39
CA ALA A 63 -1.71 -15.15 7.49
C ALA A 63 -1.98 -14.48 8.85
N ARG A 64 -1.54 -15.04 9.98
CA ARG A 64 -1.68 -14.38 11.29
C ARG A 64 -0.92 -13.05 11.36
N GLU A 65 0.30 -13.02 10.83
CA GLU A 65 1.12 -11.80 10.74
C GLU A 65 0.39 -10.70 9.96
N SER A 66 -0.34 -11.04 8.89
CA SER A 66 -1.13 -10.07 8.13
C SER A 66 -2.27 -9.46 8.93
N PHE A 67 -2.97 -10.28 9.72
CA PHE A 67 -4.04 -9.79 10.60
C PHE A 67 -3.50 -8.92 11.73
N VAL A 68 -2.37 -9.30 12.32
CA VAL A 68 -1.65 -8.49 13.32
C VAL A 68 -1.18 -7.18 12.70
N GLY A 69 -0.55 -7.23 11.52
CA GLY A 69 -0.07 -6.07 10.78
C GLY A 69 -1.21 -5.09 10.46
N PHE A 70 -2.35 -5.60 10.02
CA PHE A 70 -3.56 -4.79 9.82
C PHE A 70 -3.98 -4.05 11.10
N CYS A 71 -4.14 -4.77 12.21
CA CYS A 71 -4.59 -4.18 13.47
C CYS A 71 -3.58 -3.19 14.05
N GLN A 72 -2.30 -3.52 14.02
CA GLN A 72 -1.25 -2.62 14.51
C GLN A 72 -1.17 -1.35 13.67
N THR A 73 -1.14 -1.46 12.34
CA THR A 73 -1.07 -0.28 11.44
C THR A 73 -2.33 0.57 11.51
N TRP A 74 -3.50 -0.04 11.71
CA TRP A 74 -4.73 0.70 11.99
C TRP A 74 -4.63 1.52 13.28
N LEU A 75 -4.13 0.92 14.37
CA LEU A 75 -3.91 1.64 15.62
C LEU A 75 -2.79 2.68 15.49
N ASP A 76 -1.74 2.43 14.72
CA ASP A 76 -0.61 3.34 14.56
C ASP A 76 -0.99 4.66 13.88
N ARG A 77 -2.09 4.70 13.11
CA ARG A 77 -2.65 5.94 12.59
C ARG A 77 -2.96 6.95 13.71
N SER A 78 -3.16 6.49 14.96
CA SER A 78 -3.27 7.36 16.13
C SER A 78 -2.03 8.26 16.28
N TRP A 79 -0.85 7.68 16.48
CA TRP A 79 0.37 8.45 16.66
C TRP A 79 0.88 9.04 15.34
N LEU A 80 0.72 8.33 14.22
CA LEU A 80 1.18 8.81 12.92
C LEU A 80 0.51 10.14 12.52
N TRP A 81 -0.77 10.32 12.87
CA TRP A 81 -1.54 11.49 12.48
C TRP A 81 -1.79 12.51 13.60
N PHE A 82 -1.53 12.16 14.87
CA PHE A 82 -1.72 13.09 16.00
C PHE A 82 -0.47 13.38 16.84
N ALA A 83 0.54 12.50 16.91
CA ALA A 83 1.73 12.74 17.72
C ALA A 83 2.63 13.82 17.11
N PRO A 84 3.47 14.56 17.88
CA PRO A 84 4.38 15.57 17.35
C PRO A 84 5.24 15.08 16.18
N ARG A 85 5.65 15.99 15.28
CA ARG A 85 6.39 15.65 14.05
C ARG A 85 7.67 14.87 14.35
N GLU A 86 8.34 15.21 15.45
CA GLU A 86 9.60 14.64 15.92
C GLU A 86 9.42 13.17 16.30
N VAL A 87 8.29 12.83 16.93
CA VAL A 87 7.92 11.43 17.24
C VAL A 87 7.72 10.63 15.96
N VAL A 88 7.12 11.24 14.93
CA VAL A 88 6.93 10.57 13.64
C VAL A 88 8.27 10.37 12.94
N LEU A 89 9.15 11.38 12.89
CA LEU A 89 10.50 11.28 12.32
C LEU A 89 11.37 10.24 13.05
N ASP A 90 11.20 10.10 14.37
CA ASP A 90 11.90 9.08 15.14
C ASP A 90 11.45 7.66 14.76
N ARG A 91 10.15 7.45 14.53
CA ARG A 91 9.56 6.13 14.29
C ARG A 91 9.45 5.75 12.82
N VAL A 92 9.52 6.70 11.90
CA VAL A 92 9.34 6.47 10.46
C VAL A 92 10.61 6.88 9.73
N LYS A 93 11.36 5.90 9.26
CA LYS A 93 12.61 6.11 8.52
C LYS A 93 12.39 5.94 7.03
N LEU A 94 13.13 6.71 6.24
CA LEU A 94 13.22 6.57 4.79
C LEU A 94 14.67 6.21 4.43
N GLN A 95 14.86 5.17 3.62
CA GLN A 95 16.18 4.68 3.21
C GLN A 95 16.19 4.22 1.75
N GLY A 96 17.35 3.79 1.26
CA GLY A 96 17.54 3.28 -0.10
C GLY A 96 18.00 4.38 -1.06
N ALA A 97 17.47 4.37 -2.29
CA ALA A 97 17.87 5.31 -3.34
C ALA A 97 17.23 6.70 -3.16
N LEU A 98 17.63 7.42 -2.10
CA LEU A 98 17.04 8.73 -1.75
C LEU A 98 17.26 9.80 -2.83
N ASP A 99 18.36 9.71 -3.57
CA ASP A 99 18.68 10.63 -4.67
C ASP A 99 17.62 10.61 -5.78
N GLU A 100 16.84 9.53 -5.89
CA GLU A 100 15.74 9.43 -6.84
C GLU A 100 14.62 10.46 -6.58
N LEU A 101 14.55 10.99 -5.37
CA LEU A 101 13.57 12.02 -4.99
C LEU A 101 14.02 13.44 -5.35
N LEU A 102 15.30 13.65 -5.64
CA LEU A 102 15.87 14.95 -5.95
C LEU A 102 15.42 15.45 -7.34
N GLY A 103 15.50 16.77 -7.52
CA GLY A 103 15.13 17.44 -8.76
C GLY A 103 13.61 17.41 -9.02
N ASP A 104 13.25 17.53 -10.29
CA ASP A 104 11.88 17.71 -10.78
C ASP A 104 11.50 16.66 -11.84
N THR A 105 12.27 15.59 -11.99
CA THR A 105 11.93 14.51 -12.92
C THR A 105 10.60 13.87 -12.49
N PRO A 106 9.53 13.91 -13.31
CA PRO A 106 8.25 13.27 -12.98
C PRO A 106 8.46 11.85 -12.47
N THR A 107 7.91 11.51 -11.31
CA THR A 107 8.21 10.21 -10.66
C THR A 107 6.94 9.57 -10.15
N ILE A 108 6.75 8.29 -10.46
CA ILE A 108 5.72 7.46 -9.85
C ILE A 108 6.38 6.57 -8.81
N ILE A 109 5.85 6.62 -7.59
CA ILE A 109 6.18 5.72 -6.50
C ILE A 109 5.23 4.53 -6.60
N PHE A 110 5.75 3.40 -7.08
CA PHE A 110 5.07 2.11 -6.96
C PHE A 110 5.11 1.66 -5.50
N ALA A 111 3.97 1.80 -4.82
CA ALA A 111 3.83 1.47 -3.42
C ALA A 111 2.83 0.31 -3.28
N PRO A 112 3.28 -0.96 -3.34
CA PRO A 112 2.36 -2.08 -3.21
C PRO A 112 1.63 -2.08 -1.85
N HIS A 113 0.48 -2.76 -1.76
CA HIS A 113 -0.37 -2.78 -0.57
C HIS A 113 0.25 -3.63 0.57
N PHE A 114 1.37 -3.17 1.12
CA PHE A 114 1.87 -3.59 2.42
C PHE A 114 1.18 -2.78 3.51
N TYR A 115 0.98 -3.39 4.68
CA TYR A 115 0.21 -2.74 5.76
C TYR A 115 0.83 -1.41 6.23
N GLY A 116 2.14 -1.22 6.06
CA GLY A 116 2.84 0.02 6.40
C GLY A 116 2.66 1.20 5.45
N MET A 117 1.87 1.07 4.37
CA MET A 117 1.79 2.07 3.29
C MET A 117 1.48 3.52 3.73
N ASP A 118 0.67 3.74 4.76
CA ASP A 118 0.37 5.13 5.23
C ASP A 118 1.60 5.75 5.93
N ALA A 119 2.38 4.95 6.66
CA ALA A 119 3.65 5.40 7.22
C ALA A 119 4.66 5.68 6.11
N GLY A 120 4.66 4.87 5.04
CA GLY A 120 5.47 5.11 3.84
C GLY A 120 5.15 6.45 3.17
N GLY A 121 3.87 6.73 2.93
CA GLY A 121 3.44 8.02 2.39
C GLY A 121 3.88 9.19 3.27
N SER A 122 3.82 9.04 4.60
CA SER A 122 4.32 10.03 5.55
C SER A 122 5.85 10.17 5.50
N ALA A 123 6.59 9.05 5.37
CA ALA A 123 8.04 9.05 5.24
C ALA A 123 8.46 9.91 4.05
N LEU A 124 7.81 9.71 2.90
CA LEU A 124 8.08 10.46 1.69
C LEU A 124 7.81 11.96 1.85
N THR A 125 6.63 12.33 2.36
CA THR A 125 6.24 13.75 2.51
C THR A 125 6.97 14.48 3.63
N LEU A 126 7.64 13.76 4.53
CA LEU A 126 8.56 14.33 5.52
C LEU A 126 9.95 14.66 4.93
N HIS A 127 10.32 14.03 3.82
CA HIS A 127 11.67 14.10 3.22
C HIS A 127 11.69 14.72 1.81
N THR A 128 10.56 15.21 1.31
CA THR A 128 10.49 15.93 0.03
C THR A 128 9.40 17.00 0.04
N ASP A 129 9.68 18.15 -0.59
CA ASP A 129 8.73 19.23 -0.78
C ASP A 129 8.00 19.15 -2.14
N ARG A 130 8.31 18.13 -2.96
CA ARG A 130 7.70 17.94 -4.27
C ARG A 130 6.20 17.73 -4.13
N ALA A 131 5.43 18.33 -5.03
CA ALA A 131 3.98 18.16 -5.07
C ALA A 131 3.64 16.68 -5.21
N PHE A 132 2.87 16.16 -4.26
CA PHE A 132 2.61 14.74 -4.12
C PHE A 132 1.13 14.46 -4.38
N THR A 133 0.83 13.55 -5.29
CA THR A 133 -0.54 13.14 -5.63
C THR A 133 -0.81 11.73 -5.16
N SER A 134 -1.91 11.53 -4.44
CA SER A 134 -2.39 10.21 -4.03
C SER A 134 -3.84 10.02 -4.44
N ILE A 135 -4.18 8.80 -4.87
CA ILE A 135 -5.55 8.44 -5.24
C ILE A 135 -6.28 7.98 -3.98
N PHE A 136 -7.48 8.51 -3.77
CA PHE A 136 -8.27 8.35 -2.56
C PHE A 136 -9.70 7.94 -2.88
N THR A 137 -10.23 7.02 -2.09
CA THR A 137 -11.64 6.66 -2.12
C THR A 137 -12.33 7.32 -0.93
N PRO A 138 -13.38 8.12 -1.15
CA PRO A 138 -14.15 8.72 -0.07
C PRO A 138 -14.68 7.68 0.92
N GLN A 139 -14.65 8.03 2.20
CA GLN A 139 -15.19 7.19 3.27
C GLN A 139 -16.68 7.48 3.48
N PRO A 140 -17.51 6.47 3.80
CA PRO A 140 -18.94 6.67 4.03
C PRO A 140 -19.26 7.60 5.21
N ASP A 141 -18.47 7.56 6.29
CA ASP A 141 -18.62 8.47 7.43
C ASP A 141 -17.80 9.74 7.20
N PRO A 142 -18.43 10.94 7.13
CA PRO A 142 -17.72 12.18 6.84
C PRO A 142 -16.64 12.56 7.86
N ALA A 143 -16.80 12.19 9.13
CA ALA A 143 -15.78 12.48 10.15
C ALA A 143 -14.54 11.59 9.96
N VAL A 144 -14.76 10.33 9.55
CA VAL A 144 -13.66 9.41 9.19
C VAL A 144 -12.99 9.85 7.89
N ASP A 145 -13.76 10.31 6.89
CA ASP A 145 -13.21 10.85 5.64
C ASP A 145 -12.25 12.02 5.88
N VAL A 146 -12.69 13.02 6.64
CA VAL A 146 -11.89 14.17 7.02
C VAL A 146 -10.66 13.75 7.82
N TRP A 147 -10.81 12.82 8.76
CA TRP A 147 -9.68 12.31 9.55
C TRP A 147 -8.60 11.66 8.68
N ILE A 148 -8.98 10.78 7.75
CA ILE A 148 -8.02 10.11 6.84
C ILE A 148 -7.37 11.12 5.89
N ARG A 149 -8.15 12.06 5.33
CA ARG A 149 -7.62 13.12 4.46
C ARG A 149 -6.58 13.96 5.20
N ASN A 150 -6.93 14.48 6.37
CA ASN A 150 -6.02 15.29 7.18
C ASN A 150 -4.78 14.51 7.60
N GLY A 151 -4.93 13.23 7.95
CA GLY A 151 -3.80 12.36 8.29
C GLY A 151 -2.81 12.19 7.14
N ARG A 152 -3.32 11.92 5.92
CA ARG A 152 -2.50 11.76 4.71
C ARG A 152 -1.92 13.06 4.16
N GLN A 153 -2.57 14.19 4.44
CA GLN A 153 -2.11 15.53 4.04
C GLN A 153 -1.33 16.26 5.13
N ARG A 154 -1.08 15.60 6.26
CA ARG A 154 -0.49 16.20 7.44
C ARG A 154 0.90 16.79 7.19
N PHE A 155 1.68 16.15 6.34
CA PHE A 155 3.04 16.54 6.01
C PHE A 155 3.16 16.78 4.51
N GLY A 156 3.91 17.82 4.12
CA GLY A 156 4.20 18.15 2.73
C GLY A 156 2.99 18.65 1.92
N ASN A 157 3.21 18.82 0.61
CA ASN A 157 2.19 19.29 -0.32
C ASN A 157 1.46 18.11 -0.98
N VAL A 158 0.45 17.57 -0.29
CA VAL A 158 -0.29 16.39 -0.72
C VAL A 158 -1.65 16.75 -1.31
N ARG A 159 -1.87 16.35 -2.56
CA ARG A 159 -3.16 16.40 -3.25
C ARG A 159 -3.83 15.02 -3.25
N MET A 160 -4.97 14.93 -2.57
CA MET A 160 -5.81 13.74 -2.53
C MET A 160 -6.88 13.81 -3.63
N LEU A 161 -6.72 12.99 -4.67
CA LEU A 161 -7.64 12.94 -5.81
C LEU A 161 -8.55 11.72 -5.72
N ASN A 162 -9.84 11.92 -6.00
CA ASN A 162 -10.76 10.82 -6.18
C ASN A 162 -10.55 10.14 -7.54
N ARG A 163 -10.76 8.83 -7.63
CA ARG A 163 -10.82 8.11 -8.91
C ARG A 163 -11.83 8.76 -9.88
N GLY A 164 -12.93 9.31 -9.37
CA GLY A 164 -13.94 10.04 -10.14
C GLY A 164 -13.47 11.38 -10.72
N ASP A 165 -12.39 11.98 -10.21
CA ASP A 165 -11.86 13.27 -10.70
C ASP A 165 -11.16 13.13 -12.08
N GLY A 166 -11.03 11.88 -12.55
CA GLY A 166 -10.39 11.54 -13.81
C GLY A 166 -8.86 11.57 -13.75
N VAL A 167 -8.23 11.18 -14.85
CA VAL A 167 -6.77 11.02 -14.93
C VAL A 167 -6.02 12.33 -15.22
N LYS A 168 -6.70 13.35 -15.77
CA LYS A 168 -6.07 14.60 -16.21
C LYS A 168 -5.34 15.34 -15.08
N PRO A 169 -5.90 15.51 -13.87
CA PRO A 169 -5.19 16.21 -12.80
C PRO A 169 -3.94 15.46 -12.32
N ILE A 170 -3.97 14.13 -12.34
CA ILE A 170 -2.81 13.27 -12.01
C ILE A 170 -1.68 13.51 -13.02
N LEU A 171 -1.99 13.42 -14.31
CA LEU A 171 -1.00 13.62 -15.38
C LEU A 171 -0.44 15.04 -15.39
N SER A 172 -1.28 16.04 -15.12
CA SER A 172 -0.85 17.43 -14.99
C SER A 172 0.13 17.62 -13.82
N GLY A 173 -0.14 16.99 -12.67
CA GLY A 173 0.75 17.00 -11.51
C GLY A 173 2.10 16.34 -11.81
N LEU A 174 2.08 15.16 -12.42
CA LEU A 174 3.30 14.45 -12.83
C LEU A 174 4.14 15.30 -13.79
N ARG A 175 3.56 15.83 -14.88
CA ARG A 175 4.29 16.62 -15.88
C ARG A 175 4.90 17.92 -15.36
N LYS A 176 4.48 18.39 -14.17
CA LYS A 176 5.10 19.52 -13.44
C LYS A 176 6.22 19.08 -12.50
N GLY A 177 6.69 17.85 -12.61
CA GLY A 177 7.73 17.27 -11.76
C GLY A 177 7.23 16.75 -10.42
N GLY A 178 5.92 16.55 -10.27
CA GLY A 178 5.32 15.98 -9.07
C GLY A 178 5.58 14.48 -8.89
N LEU A 179 5.18 13.99 -7.72
CA LEU A 179 5.16 12.59 -7.36
C LEU A 179 3.74 12.02 -7.48
N LEU A 180 3.61 10.80 -7.99
CA LEU A 180 2.37 10.01 -7.89
C LEU A 180 2.60 8.79 -7.00
N TYR A 181 1.84 8.67 -5.92
CA TYR A 181 1.82 7.48 -5.08
C TYR A 181 0.76 6.51 -5.57
N LEU A 182 1.21 5.42 -6.20
CA LEU A 182 0.34 4.50 -6.89
C LEU A 182 0.44 3.10 -6.27
N LEU A 183 -0.72 2.52 -5.96
CA LEU A 183 -0.86 1.15 -5.47
C LEU A 183 -1.67 0.32 -6.49
N PRO A 184 -1.03 -0.21 -7.55
CA PRO A 184 -1.71 -0.83 -8.70
C PRO A 184 -1.89 -2.35 -8.60
N ASP A 185 -1.57 -2.96 -7.45
CA ASP A 185 -1.51 -4.41 -7.22
C ASP A 185 -2.84 -5.07 -6.79
N MET A 186 -3.96 -4.39 -7.06
CA MET A 186 -5.30 -4.86 -6.71
C MET A 186 -6.10 -5.33 -7.93
N ASP A 187 -7.04 -6.23 -7.67
CA ASP A 187 -7.99 -6.74 -8.66
C ASP A 187 -9.23 -5.83 -8.72
N PHE A 188 -9.38 -5.10 -9.82
CA PHE A 188 -10.48 -4.18 -10.11
C PHE A 188 -11.50 -4.72 -11.12
N GLY A 189 -11.49 -6.03 -11.42
CA GLY A 189 -12.39 -6.63 -12.39
C GLY A 189 -11.85 -6.62 -13.82
N ARG A 190 -12.64 -7.20 -14.75
CA ARG A 190 -12.20 -7.53 -16.11
C ARG A 190 -11.95 -6.31 -17.00
N ASN A 191 -12.82 -5.31 -16.94
CA ASN A 191 -12.88 -4.25 -17.95
C ASN A 191 -11.61 -3.40 -18.08
N ASP A 192 -10.85 -3.24 -17.00
CA ASP A 192 -9.64 -2.40 -16.96
C ASP A 192 -8.36 -3.21 -16.69
N SER A 193 -8.43 -4.55 -16.71
CA SER A 193 -7.33 -5.42 -16.31
C SER A 193 -6.75 -6.21 -17.47
N LEU A 194 -5.44 -6.46 -17.41
CA LEU A 194 -4.76 -7.47 -18.21
C LEU A 194 -4.63 -8.75 -17.37
N PHE A 195 -4.67 -9.90 -18.03
CA PHE A 195 -4.48 -11.20 -17.40
C PHE A 195 -3.02 -11.61 -17.50
N VAL A 196 -2.22 -11.20 -16.52
CA VAL A 196 -0.77 -11.46 -16.48
C VAL A 196 -0.39 -12.37 -15.30
N PRO A 197 0.75 -13.08 -15.35
CA PRO A 197 1.17 -13.96 -14.27
C PRO A 197 1.46 -13.22 -12.95
N PHE A 198 1.11 -13.84 -11.82
CA PHE A 198 1.55 -13.47 -10.48
C PHE A 198 1.74 -14.75 -9.66
N TYR A 199 3.00 -15.07 -9.28
CA TYR A 199 3.39 -16.38 -8.72
C TYR A 199 2.91 -17.57 -9.59
N GLY A 200 3.05 -17.45 -10.92
CA GLY A 200 2.60 -18.48 -11.86
C GLY A 200 1.07 -18.59 -12.05
N VAL A 201 0.27 -17.85 -11.26
CA VAL A 201 -1.18 -17.83 -11.40
C VAL A 201 -1.61 -16.61 -12.21
N THR A 202 -2.44 -16.81 -13.24
CA THR A 202 -3.02 -15.71 -14.01
C THR A 202 -3.83 -14.78 -13.10
N ALA A 203 -3.53 -13.49 -13.10
CA ALA A 203 -4.20 -12.51 -12.24
C ALA A 203 -4.67 -11.30 -13.04
N ALA A 204 -5.92 -10.89 -12.83
CA ALA A 204 -6.42 -9.62 -13.35
C ALA A 204 -5.66 -8.46 -12.69
N THR A 205 -4.88 -7.73 -13.48
CA THR A 205 -3.98 -6.67 -13.01
C THR A 205 -4.17 -5.43 -13.87
N VAL A 206 -4.39 -4.29 -13.23
CA VAL A 206 -4.58 -3.03 -13.96
C VAL A 206 -3.24 -2.52 -14.50
N PRO A 207 -3.14 -2.13 -15.79
CA PRO A 207 -1.90 -1.61 -16.39
C PRO A 207 -1.67 -0.13 -16.04
N SER A 208 -2.18 0.34 -14.89
CA SER A 208 -2.20 1.75 -14.53
C SER A 208 -0.80 2.32 -14.32
N LEU A 209 0.14 1.54 -13.78
CA LEU A 209 1.53 1.94 -13.57
C LEU A 209 2.21 2.32 -14.90
N SER A 210 2.23 1.40 -15.86
CA SER A 210 2.78 1.64 -17.21
C SER A 210 2.08 2.82 -17.90
N ARG A 211 0.73 2.85 -17.86
CA ARG A 211 -0.05 3.93 -18.48
C ARG A 211 0.28 5.31 -17.90
N PHE A 212 0.31 5.45 -16.57
CA PHE A 212 0.65 6.73 -15.94
C PHE A 212 2.10 7.10 -16.17
N ALA A 213 3.03 6.14 -16.12
CA ALA A 213 4.44 6.41 -16.34
C ALA A 213 4.68 6.95 -17.76
N ARG A 214 4.09 6.32 -18.78
CA ARG A 214 4.22 6.75 -20.17
C ARG A 214 3.57 8.11 -20.43
N LEU A 215 2.32 8.28 -20.02
CA LEU A 215 1.58 9.53 -20.25
C LEU A 215 2.15 10.70 -19.43
N GLY A 216 2.65 10.41 -18.24
CA GLY A 216 3.28 11.36 -17.33
C GLY A 216 4.74 11.66 -17.66
N ARG A 217 5.36 10.90 -18.58
CA ARG A 217 6.81 10.91 -18.85
C ARG A 217 7.62 10.75 -17.56
N ALA A 218 7.19 9.81 -16.74
CA ALA A 218 7.68 9.63 -15.40
C ALA A 218 8.52 8.35 -15.27
N LYS A 219 9.64 8.47 -14.54
CA LYS A 219 10.35 7.29 -14.06
C LYS A 219 9.52 6.60 -12.98
N VAL A 220 9.75 5.30 -12.80
CA VAL A 220 9.12 4.50 -11.73
C VAL A 220 10.19 4.09 -10.74
N ILE A 221 9.92 4.34 -9.46
CA ILE A 221 10.67 3.78 -8.33
C ILE A 221 9.71 3.01 -7.43
N SER A 222 10.19 1.96 -6.78
CA SER A 222 9.40 1.25 -5.76
C SER A 222 9.57 1.90 -4.40
N MET A 223 8.54 1.79 -3.57
CA MET A 223 8.67 1.98 -2.14
C MET A 223 7.97 0.87 -1.36
N VAL A 224 8.74 0.09 -0.62
CA VAL A 224 8.21 -0.94 0.28
C VAL A 224 8.34 -0.45 1.71
N THR A 225 7.22 -0.41 2.44
CA THR A 225 7.23 0.04 3.84
C THR A 225 7.02 -1.14 4.77
N ARG A 226 8.06 -1.47 5.54
CA ARG A 226 8.07 -2.58 6.49
C ARG A 226 7.82 -2.06 7.90
N ILE A 227 7.00 -2.81 8.64
CA ILE A 227 6.79 -2.63 10.08
C ILE A 227 8.04 -3.12 10.81
N THR A 228 8.57 -2.33 11.73
CA THR A 228 9.67 -2.69 12.63
C THR A 228 9.23 -2.56 14.09
N PRO A 229 9.98 -3.14 15.06
CA PRO A 229 9.67 -2.97 16.49
C PRO A 229 9.62 -1.50 16.94
N ALA A 230 10.43 -0.64 16.32
CA ALA A 230 10.52 0.78 16.64
C ALA A 230 9.55 1.66 15.82
N GLY A 231 8.88 1.11 14.82
CA GLY A 231 7.98 1.88 13.95
C GLY A 231 7.96 1.31 12.53
N TYR A 232 8.56 2.04 11.59
CA TYR A 232 8.52 1.75 10.16
C TYR A 232 9.82 2.13 9.45
N VAL A 233 10.15 1.34 8.44
CA VAL A 233 11.20 1.68 7.46
C VAL A 233 10.57 1.61 6.07
N ALA A 234 10.55 2.75 5.39
CA ALA A 234 10.21 2.87 3.98
C ALA A 234 11.51 2.83 3.17
N GLU A 235 11.59 1.91 2.21
CA GLU A 235 12.78 1.69 1.41
C GLU A 235 12.48 1.98 -0.06
N LEU A 236 13.25 2.89 -0.66
CA LEU A 236 13.17 3.23 -2.08
C LEU A 236 14.11 2.38 -2.91
N SER A 237 13.61 1.84 -4.01
CA SER A 237 14.47 1.27 -5.05
C SER A 237 15.05 2.37 -5.93
N PRO A 238 16.17 2.10 -6.64
CA PRO A 238 16.52 2.86 -7.83
C PRO A 238 15.37 2.88 -8.85
N ALA A 239 15.44 3.80 -9.82
CA ALA A 239 14.57 3.79 -10.97
C ALA A 239 14.60 2.45 -11.71
N TRP A 240 13.42 1.94 -12.06
CA TRP A 240 13.28 0.70 -12.79
C TRP A 240 13.91 0.87 -14.18
N PRO A 241 14.92 0.07 -14.54
CA PRO A 241 15.62 0.23 -15.80
C PRO A 241 14.68 -0.08 -16.98
N GLY A 242 14.63 0.83 -17.96
CA GLY A 242 13.86 0.63 -19.18
C GLY A 242 12.34 0.59 -19.01
N TYR A 243 11.80 1.08 -17.88
CA TYR A 243 10.36 1.12 -17.62
C TYR A 243 9.79 2.54 -17.71
N PRO A 244 8.60 2.74 -18.32
CA PRO A 244 7.77 1.75 -19.03
C PRO A 244 8.29 1.49 -20.45
N THR A 245 7.85 0.39 -21.04
CA THR A 245 8.04 0.11 -22.47
C THR A 245 6.80 0.52 -23.27
N ASP A 246 6.77 0.22 -24.57
CA ASP A 246 5.57 0.38 -25.38
C ASP A 246 4.56 -0.77 -25.23
N ASP A 247 4.95 -1.86 -24.57
CA ASP A 247 4.14 -3.04 -24.31
C ASP A 247 3.57 -3.00 -22.87
N ALA A 248 2.30 -2.60 -22.78
CA ALA A 248 1.61 -2.51 -21.50
C ALA A 248 1.41 -3.88 -20.82
N GLU A 249 1.34 -4.98 -21.56
CA GLU A 249 1.18 -6.32 -21.01
C GLU A 249 2.48 -6.82 -20.39
N ALA A 250 3.59 -6.68 -21.12
CA ALA A 250 4.94 -6.98 -20.61
C ALA A 250 5.27 -6.14 -19.37
N ASP A 251 4.98 -4.84 -19.40
CA ASP A 251 5.18 -3.94 -18.26
C ASP A 251 4.34 -4.34 -17.04
N THR A 252 3.10 -4.78 -17.25
CA THR A 252 2.20 -5.21 -16.15
C THR A 252 2.66 -6.54 -15.55
N ALA A 253 3.16 -7.46 -16.38
CA ALA A 253 3.79 -8.69 -15.92
C ALA A 253 5.08 -8.41 -15.13
N LEU A 254 5.93 -7.50 -15.61
CA LEU A 254 7.16 -7.09 -14.92
C LEU A 254 6.86 -6.43 -13.57
N MET A 255 5.82 -5.60 -13.47
CA MET A 255 5.36 -5.06 -12.19
C MET A 255 5.01 -6.16 -11.19
N ASN A 256 4.31 -7.22 -11.63
CA ASN A 256 4.00 -8.37 -10.78
C ASN A 256 5.27 -9.15 -10.36
N GLN A 257 6.33 -9.17 -11.18
CA GLN A 257 7.61 -9.79 -10.81
C GLN A 257 8.34 -8.96 -9.74
N TYR A 258 8.41 -7.64 -9.90
CA TYR A 258 8.92 -6.76 -8.84
C TYR A 258 8.13 -6.92 -7.55
N LEU A 259 6.79 -6.96 -7.64
CA LEU A 259 5.94 -7.21 -6.48
C LEU A 259 6.27 -8.52 -5.77
N GLN A 260 6.44 -9.63 -6.51
CA GLN A 260 6.86 -10.92 -5.94
C GLN A 260 8.16 -10.76 -5.14
N SER A 261 9.18 -10.13 -5.73
CA SER A 261 10.47 -9.93 -5.07
C SER A 261 10.35 -9.17 -3.74
N TYR A 262 9.41 -8.22 -3.63
CA TYR A 262 9.19 -7.48 -2.39
C TYR A 262 8.40 -8.28 -1.35
N ILE A 263 7.42 -9.06 -1.80
CA ILE A 263 6.62 -9.93 -0.94
C ILE A 263 7.50 -11.04 -0.35
N ASP A 264 8.38 -11.64 -1.15
CA ASP A 264 9.23 -12.75 -0.73
C ASP A 264 10.13 -12.41 0.47
N VAL A 265 10.52 -11.14 0.62
CA VAL A 265 11.29 -10.67 1.79
C VAL A 265 10.47 -10.68 3.08
N THR A 266 9.20 -10.30 3.02
CA THR A 266 8.32 -10.22 4.20
C THR A 266 6.88 -10.66 3.88
N PRO A 267 6.63 -11.96 3.63
CA PRO A 267 5.34 -12.40 3.10
C PRO A 267 4.17 -12.03 4.01
N GLY A 268 4.33 -12.14 5.34
CA GLY A 268 3.27 -11.81 6.30
C GLY A 268 2.82 -10.35 6.32
N GLN A 269 3.58 -9.41 5.74
CA GLN A 269 3.25 -7.98 5.75
C GLN A 269 2.49 -7.49 4.50
N TYR A 270 2.26 -8.36 3.51
CA TYR A 270 1.45 -8.04 2.34
C TYR A 270 -0.06 -8.18 2.62
N TYR A 271 -0.89 -7.38 1.96
CA TYR A 271 -2.35 -7.33 2.18
C TYR A 271 -3.09 -8.56 1.60
N TRP A 272 -2.86 -9.74 2.19
CA TRP A 272 -3.41 -11.01 1.71
C TRP A 272 -4.92 -11.18 1.82
N VAL A 273 -5.62 -10.30 2.52
CA VAL A 273 -7.09 -10.39 2.71
C VAL A 273 -7.88 -9.86 1.50
N HIS A 274 -7.20 -9.31 0.49
CA HIS A 274 -7.76 -9.01 -0.81
C HIS A 274 -7.92 -10.28 -1.65
N LYS A 275 -9.03 -10.39 -2.37
CA LYS A 275 -9.22 -11.49 -3.33
C LYS A 275 -8.45 -11.17 -4.63
N ARG A 276 -7.11 -11.31 -4.62
CA ARG A 276 -6.17 -11.03 -5.72
C ARG A 276 -6.49 -11.75 -7.04
N PHE A 277 -7.10 -12.93 -6.98
CA PHE A 277 -7.39 -13.80 -8.12
C PHE A 277 -8.89 -13.96 -8.40
N LYS A 278 -9.75 -13.02 -7.95
CA LYS A 278 -11.22 -13.20 -8.02
C LYS A 278 -11.71 -13.12 -9.46
N THR A 279 -11.09 -12.28 -10.26
CA THR A 279 -11.43 -12.12 -11.67
C THR A 279 -10.54 -13.04 -12.48
N ARG A 280 -11.19 -13.98 -13.18
CA ARG A 280 -10.55 -15.00 -14.01
C ARG A 280 -10.74 -14.71 -15.49
N PRO A 281 -9.91 -15.26 -16.38
CA PRO A 281 -10.22 -15.39 -17.80
C PRO A 281 -11.62 -15.97 -18.05
N GLU A 282 -12.19 -15.74 -19.23
CA GLU A 282 -13.51 -16.28 -19.55
C GLU A 282 -13.48 -17.82 -19.57
N GLY A 283 -14.51 -18.45 -19.01
CA GLY A 283 -14.60 -19.91 -18.88
C GLY A 283 -13.84 -20.53 -17.70
N GLU A 284 -12.99 -19.77 -16.98
CA GLU A 284 -12.28 -20.30 -15.81
C GLU A 284 -13.11 -20.21 -14.51
N PRO A 285 -13.05 -21.23 -13.63
CA PRO A 285 -13.82 -21.27 -12.38
C PRO A 285 -13.25 -20.33 -11.30
N SER A 286 -14.08 -19.97 -10.32
CA SER A 286 -13.64 -19.24 -9.11
C SER A 286 -12.59 -20.03 -8.34
N ILE A 287 -11.56 -19.33 -7.86
CA ILE A 287 -10.47 -19.90 -7.05
C ILE A 287 -10.67 -19.64 -5.55
N TYR A 288 -11.62 -18.80 -5.16
CA TYR A 288 -12.00 -18.53 -3.75
C TYR A 288 -13.31 -19.20 -3.33
#